data_AF-A0A961AST1-F1
#
_entry.id   AF-A0A961AST1-F1
#
_cell.length_a   1.000
_cell.length_b   1.000
_cell.length_c   1.000
_cell.angle_alpha   90.00
_cell.angle_beta   90.00
_cell.angle_gamma   90.00
#
_symmetry.space_group_name_H-M   'P 1'
#
loop_
_entity.id
_entity.type
_entity.pdbx_description
1 polymer ?
#
loop_
_entity_poly.entity_id
_entity_poly.type
_entity_poly.pdbx_seq_one_letter_code
_entity_poly.pdbx_strand_id
1 'polypeptide(L)'
;MKHPLSARSRYAVIALCSIFAAAPMAFSNTGRAEVTGKEVTYSDGETTMKGYLAYDSDKEGKRPGVLVVHEWWGHNAYARKRAEMLAELGYTALAVDMYGNGKTADHPKDAGAFSGEVMSHLDTAEARFRAAIDFLKKQPQTDSGKIAAIGY
;
A
#
# COMPACT_ATOMS: atom_id res chain seq x y z
N MET A 1 74.93 49.98 22.03
CA MET A 1 74.88 48.88 23.02
C MET A 1 73.42 48.53 23.24
N LYS A 2 73.03 47.27 22.95
CA LYS A 2 71.78 46.56 23.33
C LYS A 2 70.42 47.07 22.80
N HIS A 3 69.89 46.36 21.78
CA HIS A 3 68.45 46.02 21.63
C HIS A 3 68.06 44.95 22.70
N PRO A 4 66.77 44.61 23.01
CA PRO A 4 65.61 44.57 22.09
C PRO A 4 64.14 44.74 22.64
N LEU A 5 63.18 44.71 21.69
CA LEU A 5 61.81 44.13 21.65
C LEU A 5 60.63 44.57 22.56
N SER A 6 59.51 44.97 21.91
CA SER A 6 58.09 44.58 22.18
C SER A 6 57.16 45.45 21.29
N ALA A 7 56.57 45.04 20.17
CA ALA A 7 55.53 44.03 19.87
C ALA A 7 54.07 44.43 20.22
N ARG A 8 53.31 44.75 19.15
CA ARG A 8 51.84 44.57 18.92
C ARG A 8 50.91 45.58 19.62
N SER A 9 49.84 46.11 19.01
CA SER A 9 48.76 45.44 18.28
C SER A 9 48.00 46.46 17.39
N ARG A 10 47.66 46.05 16.15
CA ARG A 10 46.72 46.77 15.26
C ARG A 10 45.36 46.09 15.38
N TYR A 11 44.36 46.77 15.93
CA TYR A 11 42.99 46.26 15.95
C TYR A 11 42.33 46.54 14.60
N ALA A 12 42.15 45.51 13.79
CA ALA A 12 41.26 45.51 12.65
C ALA A 12 39.87 45.11 13.14
N VAL A 13 38.90 46.01 13.05
CA VAL A 13 37.49 45.75 13.34
C VAL A 13 36.89 45.09 12.09
N ILE A 14 36.64 43.79 12.13
CA ILE A 14 35.87 43.06 11.12
C ILE A 14 34.40 43.13 11.53
N ALA A 15 33.60 43.90 10.79
CA ALA A 15 32.15 43.89 10.91
C ALA A 15 31.62 42.61 10.27
N LEU A 16 31.15 41.66 11.10
CA LEU A 16 30.50 40.44 10.65
C LEU A 16 29.02 40.75 10.37
N CYS A 17 28.66 40.87 9.09
CA CYS A 17 27.26 40.99 8.66
C CYS A 17 26.62 39.59 8.76
N SER A 18 25.78 39.37 9.78
CA SER A 18 25.06 38.11 9.97
C SER A 18 23.98 37.95 8.89
N ILE A 19 24.29 37.21 7.84
CA ILE A 19 23.30 36.74 6.86
C ILE A 19 22.48 35.65 7.56
N PHE A 20 21.29 36.00 8.05
CA PHE A 20 20.25 35.01 8.36
C PHE A 20 19.75 34.45 7.03
N ALA A 21 20.37 33.36 6.57
CA ALA A 21 19.83 32.58 5.46
C ALA A 21 18.53 31.91 5.93
N ALA A 22 17.39 32.54 5.63
CA ALA A 22 16.10 31.89 5.73
C ALA A 22 16.07 30.76 4.69
N ALA A 23 16.38 29.54 5.13
CA ALA A 23 16.21 28.36 4.31
C ALA A 23 14.73 28.28 3.90
N PRO A 24 14.41 28.17 2.59
CA PRO A 24 13.03 27.95 2.19
C PRO A 24 12.59 26.61 2.79
N MET A 25 11.67 26.66 3.76
CA MET A 25 10.94 25.48 4.17
C MET A 25 10.16 25.03 2.94
N ALA A 26 10.68 24.01 2.25
CA ALA A 26 9.94 23.30 1.24
C ALA A 26 8.70 22.73 1.93
N PHE A 27 7.55 23.34 1.67
CA PHE A 27 6.27 22.71 1.96
C PHE A 27 6.24 21.44 1.13
N SER A 28 6.52 20.30 1.77
CA SER A 28 6.20 19.01 1.19
C SER A 28 4.71 19.01 0.94
N ASN A 29 4.32 19.00 -0.34
CA ASN A 29 2.94 18.81 -0.71
C ASN A 29 2.52 17.45 -0.15
N THR A 30 1.83 17.43 0.99
CA THR A 30 1.08 16.26 1.44
C THR A 30 -0.11 16.14 0.51
N GLY A 31 0.16 15.79 -0.75
CA GLY A 31 -0.84 15.47 -1.74
C GLY A 31 -1.68 14.33 -1.19
N ARG A 32 -3.00 14.50 -1.21
CA ARG A 32 -3.94 13.41 -0.95
C ARG A 32 -3.64 12.31 -1.98
N ALA A 33 -3.44 11.07 -1.53
CA ALA A 33 -3.17 9.95 -2.42
C ALA A 33 -4.18 9.90 -3.57
N GLU A 34 -3.71 9.80 -4.81
CA GLU A 34 -4.58 9.59 -5.97
C GLU A 34 -4.85 8.10 -6.09
N VAL A 35 -5.82 7.61 -5.30
CA VAL A 35 -6.14 6.17 -5.30
C VAL A 35 -6.84 5.80 -6.60
N THR A 36 -6.16 4.94 -7.37
CA THR A 36 -6.74 4.23 -8.50
C THR A 36 -7.19 2.85 -8.05
N GLY A 37 -8.47 2.54 -8.28
CA GLY A 37 -9.04 1.22 -8.06
C GLY A 37 -9.51 0.57 -9.36
N LYS A 38 -9.21 -0.71 -9.56
CA LYS A 38 -9.49 -1.46 -10.79
C LYS A 38 -10.05 -2.83 -10.47
N GLU A 39 -11.15 -3.18 -11.13
CA GLU A 39 -11.57 -4.59 -11.19
C GLU A 39 -10.56 -5.38 -12.00
N VAL A 40 -10.20 -6.55 -11.49
CA VAL A 40 -9.21 -7.44 -12.10
C VAL A 40 -9.69 -8.88 -12.07
N THR A 41 -9.22 -9.67 -13.03
CA THR A 41 -9.52 -11.10 -13.09
C THR A 41 -8.24 -11.92 -13.13
N TYR A 42 -8.27 -13.05 -12.43
CA TYR A 42 -7.25 -14.08 -12.46
C TYR A 42 -7.92 -15.45 -12.32
N SER A 43 -7.14 -16.53 -12.40
CA SER A 43 -7.68 -17.89 -12.46
C SER A 43 -7.18 -18.75 -11.31
N ASP A 44 -8.09 -19.56 -10.77
CA ASP A 44 -7.79 -20.75 -9.97
C ASP A 44 -8.34 -21.96 -10.74
N GLY A 45 -7.47 -22.63 -11.52
CA GLY A 45 -7.88 -23.62 -12.51
C GLY A 45 -8.87 -23.03 -13.52
N GLU A 46 -10.07 -23.62 -13.59
CA GLU A 46 -11.17 -23.15 -14.44
C GLU A 46 -12.02 -22.05 -13.79
N THR A 47 -11.83 -21.79 -12.48
CA THR A 47 -12.60 -20.78 -11.77
C THR A 47 -12.05 -19.40 -12.07
N THR A 48 -12.92 -18.49 -12.51
CA THR A 48 -12.55 -17.07 -12.67
C THR A 48 -12.67 -16.38 -11.32
N MET A 49 -11.56 -15.83 -10.84
CA MET A 49 -11.48 -15.06 -9.61
C MET A 49 -11.62 -13.57 -9.94
N LYS A 50 -12.54 -12.87 -9.26
CA LYS A 50 -12.76 -11.44 -9.46
C LYS A 50 -12.18 -10.64 -8.31
N GLY A 51 -11.06 -9.97 -8.52
CA GLY A 51 -10.44 -9.10 -7.52
C GLY A 51 -10.72 -7.62 -7.74
N TYR A 52 -10.34 -6.81 -6.77
CA TYR A 52 -10.28 -5.35 -6.89
C TYR A 52 -8.93 -4.86 -6.40
N LEU A 53 -8.13 -4.34 -7.33
CA LEU A 53 -6.77 -3.87 -7.11
C LEU A 53 -6.79 -2.35 -6.89
N ALA A 54 -6.34 -1.90 -5.73
CA ALA A 54 -6.23 -0.50 -5.36
C ALA A 54 -4.77 -0.10 -5.09
N TYR A 55 -4.37 1.05 -5.61
CA TYR A 55 -3.04 1.62 -5.39
C TYR A 55 -3.06 3.13 -5.66
N ASP A 56 -2.20 3.88 -4.97
CA ASP A 56 -1.93 5.30 -5.27
C ASP A 56 -1.18 5.44 -6.61
N SER A 57 -1.77 6.09 -7.62
CA SER A 57 -1.17 6.26 -8.95
C SER A 57 -0.06 7.31 -9.00
N ASP A 58 -0.02 8.25 -8.05
CA ASP A 58 1.03 9.28 -7.99
C ASP A 58 2.32 8.76 -7.34
N LYS A 59 2.24 7.61 -6.66
CA LYS A 59 3.37 7.01 -5.99
C LYS A 59 4.21 6.16 -6.93
N GLU A 60 5.43 6.60 -7.18
CA GLU A 60 6.41 5.86 -7.97
C GLU A 60 7.00 4.65 -7.22
N GLY A 61 7.49 3.68 -7.99
CA GLY A 61 8.21 2.51 -7.49
C GLY A 61 7.32 1.41 -6.92
N LYS A 62 7.98 0.32 -6.51
CA LYS A 62 7.34 -0.86 -5.91
C LYS A 62 7.04 -0.61 -4.43
N ARG A 63 5.90 -1.08 -3.96
CA ARG A 63 5.42 -0.95 -2.57
C ARG A 63 4.92 -2.30 -2.04
N PRO A 64 4.87 -2.51 -0.71
CA PRO A 64 4.37 -3.77 -0.15
C PRO A 64 2.93 -4.06 -0.60
N GLY A 65 2.68 -5.32 -0.89
CA GLY A 65 1.37 -5.83 -1.29
C GLY A 65 0.55 -6.30 -0.10
N VAL A 66 -0.76 -6.03 -0.09
CA VAL A 66 -1.69 -6.52 0.94
C VAL A 66 -2.91 -7.17 0.29
N LEU A 67 -3.18 -8.42 0.62
CA LEU A 67 -4.45 -9.07 0.30
C LEU A 67 -5.51 -8.68 1.33
N VAL A 68 -6.72 -8.37 0.88
CA VAL A 68 -7.89 -8.11 1.71
C VAL A 68 -8.88 -9.25 1.49
N VAL A 69 -8.92 -10.18 2.44
CA VAL A 69 -9.87 -11.28 2.47
C VAL A 69 -11.19 -10.75 3.03
N HIS A 70 -12.26 -10.91 2.25
CA HIS A 70 -13.58 -10.46 2.65
C HIS A 70 -14.15 -11.30 3.80
N GLU A 71 -15.14 -10.75 4.48
CA GLU A 71 -16.00 -11.47 5.42
C GLU A 71 -17.04 -12.34 4.67
N TRP A 72 -17.91 -13.04 5.41
CA TRP A 72 -18.90 -14.01 4.88
C TRP A 72 -19.89 -13.51 3.78
N TRP A 73 -20.04 -12.20 3.56
CA TRP A 73 -20.85 -11.60 2.49
C TRP A 73 -20.16 -11.64 1.12
N GLY A 74 -18.88 -11.98 1.05
CA GLY A 74 -18.14 -12.08 -0.21
C GLY A 74 -17.42 -10.80 -0.62
N HIS A 75 -16.87 -10.79 -1.84
CA HIS A 75 -16.13 -9.65 -2.41
C HIS A 75 -17.04 -8.47 -2.79
N ASN A 76 -17.50 -7.75 -1.76
CA ASN A 76 -18.45 -6.64 -1.85
C ASN A 76 -17.75 -5.25 -1.79
N ALA A 77 -18.54 -4.18 -1.79
CA ALA A 77 -18.05 -2.82 -1.70
C ALA A 77 -17.25 -2.52 -0.42
N TYR A 78 -17.57 -3.18 0.70
CA TYR A 78 -16.84 -3.01 1.94
C TYR A 78 -15.40 -3.53 1.81
N ALA A 79 -15.20 -4.75 1.31
CA ALA A 79 -13.87 -5.31 1.08
C ALA A 79 -13.03 -4.43 0.12
N ARG A 80 -13.65 -3.93 -0.95
CA ARG A 80 -13.01 -2.99 -1.90
C ARG A 80 -12.61 -1.68 -1.22
N LYS A 81 -13.47 -1.13 -0.37
CA LYS A 81 -13.17 0.09 0.38
C LYS A 81 -11.96 -0.09 1.31
N ARG A 82 -11.82 -1.27 1.93
CA ARG A 82 -10.65 -1.60 2.76
C ARG A 82 -9.35 -1.66 1.94
N ALA A 83 -9.42 -2.14 0.69
CA ALA A 83 -8.28 -2.08 -0.23
C ALA A 83 -7.93 -0.63 -0.61
N GLU A 84 -8.91 0.23 -0.89
CA GLU A 84 -8.67 1.66 -1.14
C GLU A 84 -7.97 2.34 0.05
N MET A 85 -8.42 2.08 1.27
CA MET A 85 -7.80 2.65 2.48
C MET A 85 -6.33 2.21 2.64
N LEU A 86 -6.01 0.96 2.29
CA LEU A 86 -4.61 0.51 2.28
C LEU A 86 -3.81 1.20 1.17
N ALA A 87 -4.42 1.47 0.02
CA ALA A 87 -3.78 2.25 -1.03
C ALA A 87 -3.47 3.69 -0.58
N GLU A 88 -4.38 4.33 0.17
CA GLU A 88 -4.15 5.66 0.78
C GLU A 88 -2.96 5.66 1.76
N LEU A 89 -2.70 4.52 2.42
CA LEU A 89 -1.55 4.32 3.30
C LEU A 89 -0.26 3.94 2.54
N GLY A 90 -0.32 3.87 1.21
CA GLY A 90 0.82 3.64 0.35
C GLY A 90 1.14 2.17 0.06
N TYR A 91 0.18 1.27 0.24
CA TYR A 91 0.27 -0.14 -0.17
C TYR A 91 -0.31 -0.37 -1.57
N THR A 92 0.00 -1.53 -2.15
CA THR A 92 -0.80 -2.08 -3.26
C THR A 92 -1.73 -3.11 -2.67
N ALA A 93 -3.03 -2.86 -2.70
CA ALA A 93 -4.00 -3.73 -2.05
C ALA A 93 -4.86 -4.46 -3.08
N LEU A 94 -5.14 -5.75 -2.82
CA LEU A 94 -6.05 -6.54 -3.64
C LEU A 94 -7.14 -7.12 -2.72
N ALA A 95 -8.38 -6.65 -2.89
CA ALA A 95 -9.53 -7.36 -2.35
C ALA A 95 -9.78 -8.60 -3.20
N VAL A 96 -9.88 -9.76 -2.54
CA VAL A 96 -9.93 -11.07 -3.19
C VAL A 96 -11.34 -11.62 -3.16
N ASP A 97 -11.73 -12.34 -4.20
CA ASP A 97 -12.92 -13.20 -4.22
C ASP A 97 -12.51 -14.59 -3.75
N MET A 98 -12.95 -15.03 -2.57
CA MET A 98 -12.67 -16.38 -2.07
C MET A 98 -13.75 -17.39 -2.49
N TYR A 99 -14.88 -16.93 -3.01
CA TYR A 99 -16.02 -17.77 -3.41
C TYR A 99 -15.96 -18.19 -4.87
N GLY A 100 -15.26 -17.41 -5.70
CA GLY A 100 -15.11 -17.62 -7.13
C GLY A 100 -16.29 -17.08 -7.92
N ASN A 101 -16.01 -16.73 -9.18
CA ASN A 101 -16.97 -16.22 -10.17
C ASN A 101 -17.72 -14.94 -9.71
N GLY A 102 -17.22 -14.23 -8.70
CA GLY A 102 -17.81 -13.00 -8.18
C GLY A 102 -19.04 -13.22 -7.30
N LYS A 103 -19.19 -14.38 -6.67
CA LYS A 103 -20.30 -14.65 -5.74
C LYS A 103 -20.23 -13.69 -4.55
N THR A 104 -21.37 -13.11 -4.22
CA THR A 104 -21.62 -12.28 -3.03
C THR A 104 -23.00 -12.63 -2.48
N ALA A 105 -23.24 -12.33 -1.21
CA ALA A 105 -24.51 -12.60 -0.53
C ALA A 105 -25.15 -11.32 -0.01
N ASP A 106 -26.48 -11.23 -0.15
CA ASP A 106 -27.30 -10.14 0.41
C ASP A 106 -28.24 -10.64 1.54
N HIS A 107 -28.20 -11.94 1.85
CA HIS A 107 -29.01 -12.56 2.89
C HIS A 107 -28.19 -13.55 3.75
N PRO A 108 -28.34 -13.58 5.09
CA PRO A 108 -27.52 -14.41 5.98
C PRO A 108 -27.49 -15.90 5.63
N LYS A 109 -28.60 -16.42 5.08
CA LYS A 109 -28.68 -17.81 4.62
C LYS A 109 -27.64 -18.13 3.54
N ASP A 110 -27.51 -17.24 2.55
CA ASP A 110 -26.59 -17.45 1.43
C ASP A 110 -25.15 -17.20 1.87
N ALA A 111 -24.91 -16.17 2.71
CA ALA A 111 -23.60 -15.91 3.31
C ALA A 111 -23.10 -17.12 4.12
N GLY A 112 -23.97 -17.71 4.95
CA GLY A 112 -23.66 -18.93 5.69
C GLY A 112 -23.36 -20.11 4.79
N ALA A 113 -24.12 -20.30 3.70
CA ALA A 113 -23.89 -21.37 2.73
C ALA A 113 -22.55 -21.20 1.99
N PHE A 114 -22.24 -20.00 1.49
CA PHE A 114 -21.00 -19.73 0.76
C PHE A 114 -19.76 -19.82 1.66
N SER A 115 -19.83 -19.24 2.86
CA SER A 115 -18.75 -19.35 3.83
C SER A 115 -18.56 -20.80 4.28
N GLY A 116 -19.65 -21.53 4.54
CA GLY A 116 -19.59 -22.94 4.93
C GLY A 116 -18.96 -23.82 3.86
N GLU A 117 -19.28 -23.57 2.59
CA GLU A 117 -18.69 -24.25 1.44
C GLU A 117 -17.17 -24.07 1.41
N VAL A 118 -16.67 -22.84 1.55
CA VAL A 118 -15.22 -22.59 1.57
C VAL A 118 -14.54 -23.22 2.79
N MET A 119 -15.15 -23.11 3.97
CA MET A 119 -14.58 -23.67 5.21
C MET A 119 -14.54 -25.21 5.19
N SER A 120 -15.41 -25.84 4.42
CA SER A 120 -15.42 -27.31 4.24
C SER A 120 -14.41 -27.79 3.18
N HIS A 121 -13.86 -26.87 2.37
CA HIS A 121 -12.94 -27.17 1.28
C HIS A 121 -11.67 -26.31 1.39
N LEU A 122 -10.90 -26.52 2.47
CA LEU A 122 -9.71 -25.70 2.76
C LEU A 122 -8.64 -25.76 1.66
N ASP A 123 -8.49 -26.90 0.97
CA ASP A 123 -7.56 -27.00 -0.17
C ASP A 123 -7.93 -26.04 -1.29
N THR A 124 -9.23 -25.91 -1.59
CA THR A 124 -9.74 -24.93 -2.56
C THR A 124 -9.56 -23.51 -2.06
N ALA A 125 -9.80 -23.26 -0.76
CA ALA A 125 -9.55 -21.95 -0.17
C ALA A 125 -8.07 -21.54 -0.29
N GLU A 126 -7.15 -22.46 0.02
CA GLU A 126 -5.71 -22.24 -0.10
C GLU A 126 -5.30 -21.99 -1.56
N ALA A 127 -5.80 -22.78 -2.51
CA ALA A 127 -5.51 -22.61 -3.94
C ALA A 127 -5.91 -21.21 -4.44
N ARG A 128 -7.13 -20.76 -4.11
CA ARG A 128 -7.62 -19.42 -4.45
C ARG A 128 -6.79 -18.31 -3.82
N PHE A 129 -6.43 -18.48 -2.55
CA PHE A 129 -5.58 -17.52 -1.84
C PHE A 129 -4.20 -17.42 -2.49
N ARG A 130 -3.59 -18.56 -2.85
CA ARG A 130 -2.30 -18.60 -3.57
C ARG A 130 -2.40 -17.97 -4.96
N ALA A 131 -3.46 -18.23 -5.70
CA ALA A 131 -3.70 -17.57 -6.99
C ALA A 131 -3.77 -16.03 -6.84
N ALA A 132 -4.37 -15.54 -5.76
CA ALA A 132 -4.40 -14.11 -5.44
C ALA A 132 -3.01 -13.54 -5.09
N ILE A 133 -2.21 -14.27 -4.30
CA ILE A 133 -0.81 -13.89 -4.01
C ILE A 133 -0.01 -13.76 -5.31
N ASP A 134 -0.11 -14.76 -6.18
CA ASP A 134 0.64 -14.81 -7.43
C ASP A 134 0.22 -13.70 -8.39
N PHE A 135 -1.08 -13.40 -8.45
CA PHE A 135 -1.58 -12.25 -9.18
C PHE A 135 -1.02 -10.93 -8.62
N LEU A 136 -1.09 -10.73 -7.31
CA LEU A 136 -0.64 -9.49 -6.67
C LEU A 136 0.87 -9.26 -6.85
N LYS A 137 1.69 -10.30 -6.76
CA LYS A 137 3.14 -10.25 -6.97
C LYS A 137 3.55 -9.85 -8.40
N LYS A 138 2.69 -10.10 -9.39
CA LYS A 138 2.94 -9.76 -10.80
C LYS A 138 2.63 -8.31 -11.14
N GLN A 139 2.00 -7.56 -10.24
CA GLN A 139 1.64 -6.18 -10.51
C GLN A 139 2.88 -5.28 -10.48
N PRO A 140 3.00 -4.31 -11.42
CA PRO A 140 4.21 -3.49 -11.56
C PRO A 140 4.50 -2.63 -10.33
N GLN A 141 3.44 -2.18 -9.64
CA GLN A 141 3.53 -1.41 -8.41
C GLN A 141 3.84 -2.25 -7.17
N THR A 142 3.85 -3.59 -7.23
CA THR A 142 4.03 -4.45 -6.05
C THR A 142 5.48 -4.90 -5.86
N ASP A 143 5.97 -4.80 -4.64
CA ASP A 143 7.19 -5.47 -4.18
C ASP A 143 6.86 -6.95 -3.87
N SER A 144 7.27 -7.85 -4.75
CA SER A 144 6.96 -9.29 -4.65
C SER A 144 7.62 -9.97 -3.44
N GLY A 145 8.62 -9.35 -2.82
CA GLY A 145 9.26 -9.81 -1.59
C GLY A 145 8.53 -9.39 -0.31
N LYS A 146 7.52 -8.51 -0.40
CA LYS A 146 6.79 -7.95 0.75
C LYS A 146 5.29 -8.06 0.56
N ILE A 147 4.74 -9.22 0.92
CA ILE A 147 3.31 -9.52 0.84
C ILE A 147 2.76 -9.80 2.24
N ALA A 148 1.63 -9.19 2.56
CA ALA A 148 0.84 -9.45 3.75
C ALA A 148 -0.63 -9.74 3.38
N ALA A 149 -1.42 -10.15 4.35
CA ALA A 149 -2.85 -10.32 4.20
C ALA A 149 -3.58 -9.89 5.47
N ILE A 150 -4.79 -9.37 5.30
CA ILE A 150 -5.76 -9.08 6.37
C ILE A 150 -7.10 -9.71 6.02
N GLY A 151 -7.93 -10.00 7.03
CA GLY A 151 -9.26 -10.57 6.86
C GLY A 151 -10.25 -9.96 7.86
N TYR A 152 -11.54 -10.09 7.55
CA TYR A 152 -12.67 -9.61 8.36
C TYR A 152 -13.60 -10.75 8.75
#